data_AF-A0A7L4PU85-F1
#
_entry.id   AF-A0A7L4PU85-F1
#
_cell.length_a   1.000
_cell.length_b   1.000
_cell.length_c   1.000
_cell.angle_alpha   90.00
_cell.angle_beta   90.00
_cell.angle_gamma   90.00
#
_symmetry.space_group_name_H-M   'P 1'
#
loop_
_entity.id
_entity.type
_entity.pdbx_description
1 polymer ?
#
loop_
_entity_poly.entity_id
_entity_poly.type
_entity_poly.pdbx_seq_one_letter_code
_entity_poly.pdbx_strand_id
1 'polypeptide(L)'
;MTVEEDILNRLKSLKGILNAFLLTPEDIDKVREFEIQAEKNKAAGGMMDFINEGVWEVLSKDKVFLIFIDESFSDRKHGQSLTLMKDPSGNVLGKLLRKDEIPEYQKRSDVLFMGEEFVIFTNVKTQGKPYFVIPAQEVEELRDLKGISASLCVPTDLFFKDKYNINGDNLGTVIIGIDKP
;
A
#
# COMPACT_ATOMS: atom_id res chain seq x y z
N MET A 1 5.67 -30.23 -0.27
CA MET A 1 5.12 -28.87 -0.25
C MET A 1 6.30 -27.95 -0.43
N THR A 2 6.28 -27.07 -1.42
CA THR A 2 7.33 -26.04 -1.56
C THR A 2 7.09 -24.93 -0.54
N VAL A 3 8.13 -24.15 -0.23
CA VAL A 3 8.00 -22.99 0.67
C VAL A 3 6.92 -22.03 0.15
N GLU A 4 6.83 -21.83 -1.17
CA GLU A 4 5.82 -20.97 -1.78
C GLU A 4 4.39 -21.50 -1.59
N GLU A 5 4.19 -22.82 -1.67
CA GLU A 5 2.88 -23.44 -1.41
C GLU A 5 2.45 -23.24 0.05
N ASP A 6 3.38 -23.39 1.00
CA ASP A 6 3.13 -23.17 2.43
C ASP A 6 2.69 -21.72 2.69
N ILE A 7 3.39 -20.75 2.09
CA ILE A 7 3.05 -19.32 2.21
C ILE A 7 1.71 -19.01 1.57
N LEU A 8 1.42 -19.56 0.38
CA LEU A 8 0.12 -19.38 -0.28
C LEU A 8 -1.03 -19.93 0.58
N ASN A 9 -0.84 -21.09 1.22
CA ASN A 9 -1.82 -21.66 2.13
C ASN A 9 -2.01 -20.78 3.38
N ARG A 10 -0.91 -20.27 3.94
CA ARG A 10 -0.94 -19.34 5.07
C ARG A 10 -1.71 -18.07 4.72
N LEU A 11 -1.42 -17.44 3.59
CA LEU A 11 -2.13 -16.26 3.10
C LEU A 11 -3.63 -16.53 2.90
N LYS A 12 -4.00 -17.62 2.22
CA LYS A 12 -5.42 -17.96 2.00
C LYS A 12 -6.20 -18.28 3.28
N SER A 13 -5.52 -18.59 4.38
CA SER A 13 -6.16 -18.79 5.69
C SER A 13 -6.51 -17.49 6.41
N LEU A 14 -5.98 -16.36 5.94
CA LEU A 14 -6.20 -15.05 6.56
C LEU A 14 -7.58 -14.50 6.19
N LYS A 15 -8.34 -14.09 7.21
CA LYS A 15 -9.64 -13.41 7.04
C LYS A 15 -9.54 -12.22 6.07
N GLY A 16 -10.39 -12.19 5.07
CA GLY A 16 -10.47 -11.12 4.08
C GLY A 16 -9.53 -11.28 2.89
N ILE A 17 -8.70 -12.33 2.84
CA ILE A 17 -8.01 -12.75 1.62
C ILE A 17 -8.89 -13.75 0.88
N LEU A 18 -9.25 -13.42 -0.36
CA LEU A 18 -10.08 -14.27 -1.23
C LEU A 18 -9.21 -15.26 -2.00
N ASN A 19 -8.14 -14.74 -2.61
CA ASN A 19 -7.23 -15.50 -3.45
C ASN A 19 -5.79 -15.00 -3.23
N ALA A 20 -4.83 -15.90 -3.45
CA ALA A 20 -3.41 -15.59 -3.41
C ALA A 20 -2.67 -16.32 -4.56
N PHE A 21 -1.72 -15.63 -5.18
CA PHE A 21 -0.90 -16.11 -6.29
C PHE A 21 0.55 -15.69 -6.12
N LEU A 22 1.50 -16.51 -6.55
CA LEU A 22 2.89 -16.10 -6.71
C LEU A 22 3.02 -15.33 -8.03
N LEU A 23 3.61 -14.14 -8.03
CA LEU A 23 3.83 -13.38 -9.25
C LEU A 23 4.99 -13.93 -10.06
N THR A 24 4.82 -13.99 -11.39
CA THR A 24 5.89 -14.34 -12.32
C THR A 24 6.78 -13.11 -12.60
N PRO A 25 7.99 -13.28 -13.17
CA PRO A 25 8.81 -12.15 -13.60
C PRO A 25 8.06 -11.19 -14.54
N GLU A 26 7.23 -11.70 -15.45
CA GLU A 26 6.43 -10.88 -16.37
C GLU A 26 5.37 -10.04 -15.62
N ASP A 27 4.75 -10.62 -14.58
CA ASP A 27 3.80 -9.88 -13.74
C ASP A 27 4.49 -8.76 -12.96
N ILE A 28 5.69 -9.02 -12.45
CA ILE A 28 6.49 -8.03 -11.75
C ILE A 28 6.86 -6.87 -12.67
N ASP A 29 7.24 -7.16 -13.91
CA ASP A 29 7.52 -6.10 -14.89
C ASP A 29 6.28 -5.29 -15.25
N LYS A 30 5.10 -5.92 -15.28
CA LYS A 30 3.81 -5.21 -15.45
C LYS A 30 3.51 -4.27 -14.28
N VAL A 31 3.72 -4.71 -13.04
CA VAL A 31 3.57 -3.84 -11.86
C VAL A 31 4.49 -2.62 -11.99
N ARG A 32 5.77 -2.83 -12.33
CA ARG A 32 6.74 -1.73 -12.51
C ARG A 32 6.30 -0.74 -13.58
N GLU A 33 5.85 -1.26 -14.73
CA GLU A 33 5.41 -0.43 -15.85
C GLU A 33 4.26 0.50 -15.44
N PHE A 34 3.23 -0.05 -14.80
CA PHE A 34 2.08 0.73 -14.37
C PHE A 34 2.42 1.70 -13.24
N GLU A 35 3.27 1.32 -12.28
CA GLU A 35 3.64 2.22 -11.18
C GLU A 35 4.46 3.43 -11.70
N ILE A 36 5.40 3.21 -12.63
CA ILE A 36 6.14 4.30 -13.29
C ILE A 36 5.18 5.26 -14.02
N GLN A 37 4.16 4.72 -14.70
CA GLN A 37 3.17 5.54 -15.38
C GLN A 37 2.30 6.32 -14.39
N ALA A 38 1.89 5.69 -13.29
CA ALA A 38 1.10 6.32 -12.24
C ALA A 38 1.86 7.50 -11.61
N GLU A 39 3.12 7.29 -11.20
CA GLU A 39 3.95 8.35 -10.62
C GLU A 39 4.19 9.52 -11.60
N LYS A 40 4.38 9.22 -12.90
CA LYS A 40 4.48 10.26 -13.96
C LYS A 40 3.19 11.07 -14.12
N ASN A 41 2.04 10.43 -13.95
CA ASN A 41 0.73 11.07 -14.03
C ASN A 41 0.38 11.90 -12.79
N LYS A 42 1.14 11.70 -11.69
CA LYS A 42 1.01 12.41 -10.42
C LYS A 42 -0.35 12.19 -9.73
N ALA A 43 -0.44 12.57 -8.46
CA ALA A 43 -1.65 12.52 -7.67
C ALA A 43 -2.47 13.83 -7.82
N ALA A 44 -3.69 13.83 -7.27
CA ALA A 44 -4.60 14.98 -7.25
C ALA A 44 -4.80 15.62 -8.63
N GLY A 45 -5.07 14.80 -9.65
CA GLY A 45 -5.32 15.27 -11.02
C GLY A 45 -4.10 15.92 -11.69
N GLY A 46 -2.88 15.47 -11.37
CA GLY A 46 -1.65 16.00 -11.97
C GLY A 46 -0.91 17.04 -11.13
N MET A 47 -1.46 17.45 -9.99
CA MET A 47 -0.95 18.59 -9.22
C MET A 47 0.17 18.22 -8.24
N MET A 48 0.20 16.97 -7.75
CA MET A 48 1.11 16.58 -6.68
C MET A 48 1.92 15.35 -7.05
N ASP A 49 3.24 15.48 -7.02
CA ASP A 49 4.12 14.34 -7.22
C ASP A 49 3.87 13.31 -6.10
N PHE A 50 3.92 12.02 -6.42
CA PHE A 50 3.85 10.96 -5.43
C PHE A 50 4.80 9.82 -5.78
N ILE A 51 5.18 9.04 -4.76
CA ILE A 51 5.99 7.84 -4.90
C ILE A 51 5.35 6.73 -4.09
N ASN A 52 5.18 5.56 -4.69
CA ASN A 52 4.71 4.38 -3.97
C ASN A 52 5.90 3.57 -3.46
N GLU A 53 6.58 4.11 -2.45
CA GLU A 53 7.72 3.47 -1.78
C GLU A 53 7.40 2.01 -1.41
N GLY A 54 6.16 1.73 -1.01
CA GLY A 54 5.71 0.39 -0.65
C GLY A 54 5.78 -0.62 -1.80
N VAL A 55 5.30 -0.25 -2.99
CA VAL A 55 5.40 -1.12 -4.16
C VAL A 55 6.87 -1.38 -4.48
N TRP A 56 7.72 -0.35 -4.52
CA TRP A 56 9.14 -0.51 -4.81
C TRP A 56 9.86 -1.41 -3.80
N GLU A 57 9.54 -1.26 -2.51
CA GLU A 57 10.08 -2.10 -1.45
C GLU A 57 9.64 -3.57 -1.61
N VAL A 58 8.35 -3.82 -1.86
CA VAL A 58 7.83 -5.17 -2.11
C VAL A 58 8.50 -5.81 -3.33
N LEU A 59 8.68 -5.07 -4.43
CA LEU A 59 9.32 -5.60 -5.65
C LEU A 59 10.82 -5.86 -5.50
N SER A 60 11.44 -5.39 -4.40
CA SER A 60 12.84 -5.69 -4.07
C SER A 60 13.01 -7.01 -3.30
N LYS A 61 11.91 -7.62 -2.87
CA LYS A 61 11.88 -8.87 -2.10
C LYS A 61 12.14 -10.10 -2.97
N ASP A 62 12.51 -11.21 -2.35
CA ASP A 62 12.87 -12.45 -3.07
C ASP A 62 11.65 -13.10 -3.74
N LYS A 63 10.51 -13.10 -3.03
CA LYS A 63 9.24 -13.62 -3.52
C LYS A 63 8.17 -12.57 -3.33
N VAL A 64 7.33 -12.42 -4.35
CA VAL A 64 6.22 -11.49 -4.36
C VAL A 64 4.94 -12.23 -4.68
N PHE A 65 3.96 -12.05 -3.83
CA PHE A 65 2.64 -12.63 -3.92
C PHE A 65 1.62 -11.54 -4.23
N LEU A 66 0.62 -11.89 -5.01
CA LEU A 66 -0.57 -11.09 -5.26
C LEU A 66 -1.71 -11.66 -4.43
N ILE A 67 -2.42 -10.81 -3.72
CA ILE A 67 -3.63 -11.17 -3.00
C ILE A 67 -4.81 -10.32 -3.44
N PHE A 68 -5.98 -10.95 -3.54
CA PHE A 68 -7.25 -10.26 -3.69
C PHE A 68 -7.94 -10.24 -2.34
N ILE A 69 -8.43 -9.08 -1.95
CA ILE A 69 -8.97 -8.84 -0.61
C ILE A 69 -10.39 -8.27 -0.65
N ASP A 70 -11.18 -8.58 0.38
CA ASP A 70 -12.45 -7.91 0.66
C ASP A 70 -12.30 -6.81 1.72
N GLU A 71 -13.38 -6.09 2.02
CA GLU A 71 -13.40 -5.00 2.99
C GLU A 71 -12.98 -5.43 4.42
N SER A 72 -13.17 -6.70 4.77
CA SER A 72 -12.79 -7.21 6.10
C SER A 72 -11.27 -7.34 6.28
N PHE A 73 -10.50 -7.26 5.18
CA PHE A 73 -9.05 -7.10 5.24
C PHE A 73 -8.66 -5.68 5.67
N SER A 74 -9.40 -4.66 5.21
CA SER A 74 -9.14 -3.25 5.57
C SER A 74 -9.51 -2.90 7.01
N ASP A 75 -10.35 -3.71 7.66
CA ASP A 75 -10.62 -3.65 9.10
C ASP A 75 -9.43 -4.07 9.97
N ARG A 76 -8.38 -4.64 9.37
CA ARG A 76 -7.14 -4.95 10.07
C ARG A 76 -6.39 -3.65 10.37
N LYS A 77 -5.72 -3.57 11.52
CA LYS A 77 -4.89 -2.41 11.92
C LYS A 77 -3.88 -1.95 10.86
N HIS A 78 -3.50 -2.86 9.95
CA HIS A 78 -2.52 -2.70 8.89
C HIS A 78 -3.14 -2.72 7.47
N GLY A 79 -4.47 -2.54 7.36
CA GLY A 79 -5.21 -2.66 6.10
C GLY A 79 -5.57 -1.33 5.43
N GLN A 80 -5.18 -0.19 6.00
CA GLN A 80 -5.49 1.15 5.48
C GLN A 80 -4.26 1.82 4.89
N SER A 81 -4.40 2.45 3.73
CA SER A 81 -3.29 3.12 3.04
C SER A 81 -2.68 4.22 3.92
N LEU A 82 -1.37 4.13 4.17
CA LEU A 82 -0.62 5.11 4.96
C LEU A 82 -0.07 6.23 4.08
N THR A 83 -0.94 7.01 3.43
CA THR A 83 -0.44 8.12 2.60
C THR A 83 0.19 9.20 3.48
N LEU A 84 1.49 9.45 3.31
CA LEU A 84 2.24 10.51 3.97
C LEU A 84 2.49 11.66 2.99
N MET A 85 2.50 12.90 3.49
CA MET A 85 3.08 14.02 2.76
C MET A 85 4.47 14.29 3.31
N LYS A 86 5.50 14.19 2.48
CA LYS A 86 6.89 14.45 2.85
C LYS A 86 7.44 15.66 2.08
N ASP A 87 8.46 16.30 2.65
CA ASP A 87 9.34 17.19 1.89
C ASP A 87 10.61 16.47 1.42
N PRO A 88 11.39 17.04 0.48
CA PRO A 88 12.67 16.47 0.03
C PRO A 88 13.72 16.21 1.12
N SER A 89 13.59 16.82 2.31
CA SER A 89 14.46 16.55 3.47
C SER A 89 13.98 15.35 4.29
N GLY A 90 12.85 14.74 3.93
CA GLY A 90 12.25 13.61 4.61
C GLY A 90 11.33 14.00 5.78
N ASN A 91 11.05 15.29 5.99
CA ASN A 91 10.14 15.71 7.04
C ASN A 91 8.70 15.30 6.67
N VAL A 92 7.99 14.67 7.61
CA VAL A 92 6.57 14.36 7.44
C VAL A 92 5.76 15.62 7.76
N LEU A 93 5.14 16.18 6.72
CA LEU A 93 4.32 17.38 6.81
C LEU A 93 2.86 17.07 7.08
N GLY A 94 2.42 15.85 6.79
CA GLY A 94 1.04 15.43 6.96
C GLY A 94 0.85 13.94 6.71
N LYS A 95 -0.33 13.42 7.04
CA LYS A 95 -0.68 12.02 6.79
C LYS A 95 -2.18 11.85 6.61
N LEU A 96 -2.56 10.82 5.87
CA LEU A 96 -3.88 10.24 5.90
C LEU A 96 -4.03 9.46 7.22
N LEU A 97 -5.05 9.80 7.98
CA LEU A 97 -5.40 9.16 9.24
C LEU A 97 -6.20 7.90 8.97
N ARG A 98 -5.95 6.89 9.81
CA ARG A 98 -6.91 5.81 9.93
C ARG A 98 -8.14 6.27 10.71
N LYS A 99 -9.29 5.64 10.45
CA LYS A 99 -10.56 5.97 11.13
C LYS A 99 -10.45 5.95 12.65
N ASP A 100 -9.65 5.04 13.22
CA ASP A 100 -9.41 4.92 14.66
C ASP A 100 -8.48 6.01 15.21
N GLU A 101 -7.66 6.66 14.38
CA GLU A 101 -6.77 7.76 14.76
C GLU A 101 -7.49 9.12 14.80
N ILE A 102 -8.55 9.30 13.99
CA ILE A 102 -9.26 10.59 13.86
C ILE A 102 -9.66 11.21 15.21
N PRO A 103 -10.29 10.46 16.16
CA PRO A 103 -10.71 11.05 17.44
C PRO A 103 -9.55 11.55 18.32
N GLU A 104 -8.36 10.96 18.18
CA GLU A 104 -7.15 11.42 18.87
C GLU A 104 -6.62 12.71 18.22
N TYR A 105 -6.54 12.74 16.89
CA TYR A 105 -6.03 13.89 16.14
C TYR A 105 -6.95 15.12 16.24
N GLN A 106 -8.26 14.95 16.38
CA GLN A 106 -9.19 16.05 16.62
C GLN A 106 -8.91 16.81 17.93
N LYS A 107 -8.20 16.20 18.88
CA LYS A 107 -7.83 16.82 20.17
C LYS A 107 -6.49 17.55 20.12
N ARG A 108 -5.76 17.45 19.00
CA ARG A 108 -4.44 18.05 18.83
C ARG A 108 -4.55 19.49 18.34
N SER A 109 -3.72 20.38 18.89
CA SER A 109 -3.63 21.78 18.47
C SER A 109 -2.55 22.03 17.42
N ASP A 110 -1.74 21.02 17.10
CA ASP A 110 -0.61 21.09 16.17
C ASP A 110 -0.92 20.46 14.80
N VAL A 111 -2.21 20.29 14.48
CA VAL A 111 -2.69 19.70 13.22
C VAL A 111 -3.79 20.56 12.59
N LEU A 112 -3.81 20.59 11.27
CA LEU A 112 -4.88 21.15 10.45
C LEU A 112 -5.50 20.02 9.64
N PHE A 113 -6.82 19.82 9.78
CA PHE A 113 -7.56 18.87 8.96
C PHE A 113 -7.82 19.43 7.56
N MET A 114 -7.50 18.63 6.55
CA MET A 114 -7.76 18.87 5.13
C MET A 114 -8.79 17.83 4.67
N GLY A 115 -10.08 18.14 4.86
CA GLY A 115 -11.16 17.16 4.73
C GLY A 115 -11.33 16.33 6.00
N GLU A 116 -11.85 15.10 5.87
CA GLU A 116 -12.21 14.26 7.02
C GLU A 116 -11.03 13.47 7.59
N GLU A 117 -10.12 13.00 6.72
CA GLU A 117 -9.13 11.99 7.08
C GLU A 117 -7.69 12.46 6.90
N PHE A 118 -7.42 13.54 6.16
CA PHE A 118 -6.04 14.01 5.94
C PHE A 118 -5.68 15.15 6.90
N VAL A 119 -4.52 15.06 7.54
CA VAL A 119 -4.00 16.13 8.43
C VAL A 119 -2.65 16.66 7.97
N ILE A 120 -2.43 17.96 8.18
CA ILE A 120 -1.15 18.65 8.02
C ILE A 120 -0.64 19.06 9.40
N PHE A 121 0.62 18.79 9.71
CA PHE A 121 1.27 19.19 10.96
C PHE A 121 1.70 20.66 10.89
N THR A 122 1.18 21.50 11.78
CA THR A 122 1.42 22.96 11.75
C THR A 122 2.74 23.38 12.39
N ASN A 123 3.36 22.48 13.14
CA ASN A 123 4.64 22.68 13.82
C ASN A 123 5.86 22.26 12.98
N VAL A 124 5.66 21.70 11.78
CA VAL A 124 6.73 21.28 10.88
C VAL A 124 6.94 22.34 9.80
N LYS A 125 8.19 22.82 9.66
CA LYS A 125 8.57 23.74 8.59
C LYS A 125 8.90 22.97 7.33
N THR A 126 8.14 23.21 6.27
CA THR A 126 8.37 22.64 4.94
C THR A 126 9.68 23.12 4.32
N GLN A 127 10.47 22.19 3.78
CA GLN A 127 11.68 22.50 3.01
C GLN A 127 11.53 22.03 1.56
N GLY A 128 11.33 22.97 0.62
CA GLY A 128 11.16 22.64 -0.80
C GLY A 128 9.72 22.23 -1.16
N LYS A 129 9.56 21.53 -2.29
CA LYS A 129 8.24 21.14 -2.82
C LYS A 129 7.80 19.79 -2.22
N PRO A 130 6.68 19.74 -1.48
CA PRO A 130 6.19 18.48 -0.92
C PRO A 130 5.69 17.50 -1.98
N TYR A 131 5.68 16.22 -1.62
CA TYR A 131 5.17 15.12 -2.42
C TYR A 131 4.49 14.06 -1.52
N PHE A 132 3.64 13.23 -2.11
CA PHE A 132 3.02 12.13 -1.39
C PHE A 132 3.89 10.88 -1.42
N VAL A 133 3.84 10.10 -0.34
CA VAL A 133 4.50 8.82 -0.21
C VAL A 133 3.49 7.80 0.28
N ILE A 134 3.46 6.65 -0.37
CA ILE A 134 2.70 5.48 0.08
C ILE A 134 3.71 4.43 0.51
N PRO A 135 3.92 4.18 1.81
CA PRO A 135 4.90 3.24 2.33
C PRO A 135 4.36 1.80 2.34
N ALA A 136 5.27 0.84 2.48
CA ALA A 136 4.89 -0.54 2.74
C ALA A 136 4.28 -0.69 4.14
N GLN A 137 3.54 -1.77 4.35
CA GLN A 137 2.99 -2.13 5.66
C GLN A 137 3.45 -3.53 6.05
N GLU A 138 3.90 -3.69 7.28
CA GLU A 138 4.22 -5.01 7.82
C GLU A 138 2.98 -5.92 7.79
N VAL A 139 3.19 -7.18 7.39
CA VAL A 139 2.19 -8.23 7.46
C VAL A 139 2.48 -9.04 8.71
N GLU A 140 1.74 -8.78 9.79
CA GLU A 140 1.96 -9.42 11.10
C GLU A 140 1.97 -10.95 10.99
N GLU A 141 1.08 -11.51 10.18
CA GLU A 141 0.99 -12.94 9.97
C GLU A 141 2.11 -13.52 9.11
N LEU A 142 3.05 -12.71 8.61
CA LEU A 142 4.26 -13.15 7.90
C LEU A 142 5.53 -12.51 8.50
N ARG A 143 5.47 -12.06 9.75
CA ARG A 143 6.59 -11.37 10.41
C ARG A 143 7.86 -12.20 10.48
N ASP A 144 7.75 -13.52 10.64
CA ASP A 144 8.86 -14.48 10.61
C ASP A 144 9.61 -14.48 9.26
N LEU A 145 8.94 -14.06 8.19
CA LEU A 145 9.51 -13.95 6.84
C LEU A 145 9.78 -12.50 6.43
N LYS A 146 9.73 -11.56 7.39
CA LYS A 146 9.83 -10.10 7.15
C LYS A 146 8.86 -9.64 6.06
N GLY A 147 7.64 -10.17 6.11
CA GLY A 147 6.60 -9.88 5.14
C GLY A 147 6.12 -8.43 5.20
N ILE A 148 6.11 -7.79 4.04
CA ILE A 148 5.59 -6.44 3.84
C ILE A 148 4.56 -6.44 2.72
N SER A 149 3.63 -5.51 2.74
CA SER A 149 2.55 -5.37 1.78
C SER A 149 2.47 -3.96 1.23
N ALA A 150 1.96 -3.84 0.00
CA ALA A 150 1.72 -2.56 -0.64
C ALA A 150 0.45 -2.60 -1.50
N SER A 151 -0.31 -1.51 -1.45
CA SER A 151 -1.46 -1.30 -2.32
C SER A 151 -0.99 -0.88 -3.71
N LEU A 152 -1.57 -1.52 -4.72
CA LEU A 152 -1.29 -1.23 -6.12
C LEU A 152 -2.03 0.03 -6.59
N CYS A 153 -1.48 0.72 -7.59
CA CYS A 153 -2.23 1.75 -8.29
C CYS A 153 -3.41 1.13 -9.07
N VAL A 154 -4.45 1.95 -9.33
CA VAL A 154 -5.71 1.51 -9.96
C VAL A 154 -5.51 0.77 -11.28
N PRO A 155 -4.64 1.22 -12.22
CA PRO A 155 -4.42 0.48 -13.47
C PRO A 155 -3.90 -0.96 -13.24
N THR A 156 -2.99 -1.14 -12.29
CA THR A 156 -2.43 -2.46 -11.96
C THR A 156 -3.46 -3.36 -11.27
N ASP A 157 -4.27 -2.80 -10.37
CA ASP A 157 -5.40 -3.50 -9.74
C ASP A 157 -6.38 -4.05 -10.79
N LEU A 158 -6.78 -3.20 -11.74
CA LEU A 158 -7.68 -3.60 -12.83
C LEU A 158 -7.04 -4.66 -13.75
N PHE A 159 -5.76 -4.51 -14.07
CA PHE A 159 -5.02 -5.49 -14.87
C PHE A 159 -5.05 -6.89 -14.25
N PHE A 160 -4.78 -7.01 -12.95
CA PHE A 160 -4.77 -8.31 -12.29
C PHE A 160 -6.17 -8.88 -12.09
N LYS A 161 -7.17 -8.04 -11.80
CA LYS A 161 -8.56 -8.49 -11.73
C LYS A 161 -9.02 -9.09 -13.05
N ASP A 162 -8.70 -8.44 -14.18
CA ASP A 162 -8.98 -8.97 -15.52
C ASP A 162 -8.23 -10.30 -15.77
N LYS A 163 -6.90 -10.31 -15.53
CA LYS A 163 -6.05 -11.50 -15.71
C LYS A 163 -6.57 -12.74 -14.97
N TYR A 164 -7.06 -12.55 -13.75
CA TYR A 164 -7.53 -13.65 -12.88
C TYR A 164 -9.05 -13.82 -12.86
N ASN A 165 -9.78 -13.10 -13.72
CA ASN A 165 -11.25 -13.11 -13.80
C ASN A 165 -11.92 -12.89 -12.43
N ILE A 166 -11.38 -11.96 -11.64
CA ILE A 166 -11.89 -11.58 -10.33
C ILE A 166 -12.99 -10.54 -10.52
N ASN A 167 -14.23 -10.96 -10.27
CA ASN A 167 -15.42 -10.13 -10.39
C ASN A 167 -16.03 -9.91 -8.99
N GLY A 168 -16.27 -8.66 -8.63
CA GLY A 168 -16.89 -8.29 -7.35
C GLY A 168 -16.72 -6.81 -7.05
N ASP A 169 -17.76 -6.22 -6.47
CA ASP A 169 -17.70 -4.84 -6.00
C ASP A 169 -16.82 -4.79 -4.72
N ASN A 170 -16.08 -3.69 -4.55
CA ASN A 170 -15.25 -3.41 -3.37
C ASN A 170 -14.12 -4.41 -3.07
N LEU A 171 -13.62 -5.11 -4.08
CA LEU A 171 -12.42 -5.92 -3.95
C LEU A 171 -11.16 -5.08 -4.10
N GLY A 172 -10.16 -5.31 -3.25
CA GLY A 172 -8.83 -4.72 -3.37
C GLY A 172 -7.81 -5.71 -3.90
N THR A 173 -6.73 -5.19 -4.49
CA THR A 173 -5.54 -5.98 -4.85
C THR A 173 -4.32 -5.44 -4.13
N VAL A 174 -3.61 -6.33 -3.44
CA VAL A 174 -2.41 -6.01 -2.67
C VAL A 174 -1.30 -6.95 -3.08
N ILE A 175 -0.06 -6.45 -3.12
CA ILE A 175 1.12 -7.30 -3.26
C ILE A 175 1.79 -7.47 -1.90
N ILE A 176 2.36 -8.65 -1.68
CA ILE A 176 3.10 -9.01 -0.47
C ILE A 176 4.49 -9.49 -0.89
N GLY A 177 5.53 -8.88 -0.34
CA GLY A 177 6.91 -9.30 -0.54
C GLY A 177 7.48 -9.92 0.73
N ILE A 178 8.26 -10.98 0.57
CA ILE A 178 8.98 -11.64 1.68
C ILE A 178 10.46 -11.85 1.33
N ASP A 179 11.30 -11.87 2.36
CA ASP A 179 12.70 -12.27 2.19
C ASP A 179 12.81 -13.80 2.12
N LYS A 180 13.98 -14.29 1.70
CA LYS A 180 14.27 -15.74 1.76
C LYS A 180 14.09 -16.24 3.20
N PRO A 181 13.40 -17.38 3.40
CA PRO A 181 13.33 -18.03 4.71
C PRO A 181 14.72 -18.42 5.24
#